data_AF-A0A941X588-F1
#
_entry.id   AF-A0A941X588-F1
#
_cell.length_a   1.000
_cell.length_b   1.000
_cell.length_c   1.000
_cell.angle_alpha   90.00
_cell.angle_beta   90.00
_cell.angle_gamma   90.00
#
_symmetry.space_group_name_H-M   'P 1'
#
loop_
_entity.id
_entity.type
_entity.pdbx_description
1 polymer ?
#
loop_
_entity_poly.entity_id
_entity_poly.type
_entity_poly.pdbx_seq_one_letter_code
_entity_poly.pdbx_strand_id
1 'polypeptide(L)' 'MICPKCHNENKYDALTCDFCMAKLPMTKAREEEIKRKQKIEKKAKLNKSITKLVGLLMGLFLLIGIVVIVYLIRK' A
#
# COMPACT_ATOMS: atom_id res chain seq x y z
N MET A 1 -22.82 4.42 5.15
CA MET A 1 -23.21 5.76 5.65
C MET A 1 -23.67 6.63 4.49
N ILE A 2 -24.72 7.44 4.70
CA ILE A 2 -25.29 8.29 3.64
C ILE A 2 -24.64 9.67 3.65
N CYS A 3 -24.21 10.17 2.50
CA CYS A 3 -23.66 11.50 2.36
C CYS A 3 -24.75 12.56 2.55
N PRO A 4 -24.59 13.57 3.43
CA PRO A 4 -25.61 14.60 3.64
C PRO A 4 -25.76 15.57 2.45
N LYS A 5 -24.81 15.60 1.50
CA LYS A 5 -24.83 16.52 0.36
C LYS A 5 -25.50 15.93 -0.87
N CYS A 6 -25.21 14.67 -1.19
CA CYS A 6 -25.69 14.02 -2.42
C CYS A 6 -26.48 12.73 -2.15
N HIS A 7 -26.68 12.37 -0.88
CA HIS A 7 -27.39 11.16 -0.46
C HIS A 7 -26.83 9.84 -0.98
N ASN A 8 -25.62 9.85 -1.56
CA ASN A 8 -24.94 8.64 -1.97
C ASN A 8 -24.53 7.78 -0.77
N GLU A 9 -24.59 6.47 -0.93
CA GLU A 9 -24.09 5.52 0.07
C GLU A 9 -22.56 5.39 -0.01
N ASN A 10 -21.89 5.48 1.13
CA ASN A 10 -20.44 5.37 1.25
C ASN A 10 -20.05 4.37 2.33
N LYS A 11 -18.83 3.84 2.23
CA LYS A 11 -18.27 2.99 3.27
C LYS A 11 -18.15 3.73 4.59
N TYR A 12 -18.33 3.03 5.71
CA TYR A 12 -18.35 3.63 7.05
C TYR A 12 -17.01 4.22 7.50
N ASP A 13 -15.91 3.79 6.88
CA ASP A 13 -14.54 4.23 7.11
C ASP A 13 -14.05 5.25 6.07
N ALA A 14 -14.91 5.68 5.14
CA ALA A 14 -14.57 6.75 4.19
C ALA A 14 -14.55 8.11 4.89
N LEU A 15 -13.54 8.95 4.61
CA LEU A 15 -13.48 10.32 5.14
C LEU A 15 -14.23 11.33 4.24
N THR A 16 -14.39 10.96 2.98
CA THR A 16 -15.00 11.77 1.92
C THR A 16 -16.00 10.92 1.17
N CYS A 17 -17.02 11.56 0.60
CA CYS A 17 -17.99 10.89 -0.24
C CYS A 17 -17.36 10.46 -1.57
N ASP A 18 -17.60 9.22 -1.99
CA ASP A 18 -17.06 8.66 -3.23
C ASP A 18 -17.65 9.33 -4.48
N PHE A 19 -18.84 9.92 -4.38
CA PHE A 19 -19.53 10.57 -5.50
C PHE A 19 -19.25 12.08 -5.58
N CYS A 20 -19.58 12.82 -4.52
CA CYS A 20 -19.49 14.29 -4.52
C CYS A 20 -18.22 14.85 -3.86
N MET A 21 -17.31 13.99 -3.40
CA MET A 21 -16.06 14.32 -2.70
C MET A 21 -16.21 15.16 -1.41
N ALA A 22 -17.44 15.43 -0.96
CA ALA A 22 -17.68 16.16 0.27
C ALA A 22 -17.17 15.39 1.49
N LYS A 23 -16.65 16.10 2.49
CA LYS A 23 -16.24 15.49 3.77
C LYS A 23 -17.47 14.86 4.43
N LEU A 24 -17.34 13.62 4.89
CA LEU A 24 -18.42 12.92 5.58
C LEU A 24 -18.44 13.27 7.08
N PRO A 25 -19.63 13.39 7.69
CA PRO A 25 -19.76 13.78 9.09
C PRO A 25 -19.29 12.64 10.00
N MET A 26 -18.25 12.91 10.79
CA MET A 26 -17.58 11.93 11.66
C MET A 26 -17.08 12.65 12.92
N THR A 27 -16.96 11.92 14.04
CA THR A 27 -16.30 12.45 15.25
C THR A 27 -14.78 12.57 15.04
N LYS A 28 -14.13 13.52 15.73
CA LYS A 28 -12.67 13.73 15.62
C LYS A 28 -11.87 12.47 15.97
N ALA A 29 -12.28 11.76 17.04
CA ALA A 29 -11.65 10.50 17.45
C ALA A 29 -11.69 9.44 16.33
N ARG A 30 -12.86 9.28 15.69
CA ARG A 30 -13.02 8.33 14.58
C ARG A 30 -12.23 8.73 13.34
N GLU A 31 -12.18 10.02 13.03
CA GLU A 31 -11.38 10.55 11.92
C GLU A 31 -9.89 10.21 12.12
N GLU A 32 -9.36 10.36 13.33
CA GLU A 32 -7.97 10.00 13.64
C GLU A 32 -7.71 8.49 13.55
N GLU A 33 -8.62 7.65 14.06
CA GLU A 33 -8.50 6.20 13.97
C GLU A 33 -8.44 5.72 12.51
N ILE A 34 -9.32 6.24 11.66
CA ILE A 34 -9.35 5.90 10.23
C ILE A 34 -8.06 6.37 9.55
N LYS A 35 -7.59 7.58 9.82
CA LYS A 35 -6.32 8.08 9.29
C LYS A 35 -5.14 7.20 9.72
N ARG A 36 -5.12 6.73 10.97
CA ARG A 36 -4.08 5.81 11.47
C ARG A 36 -4.14 4.47 10.73
N LYS A 37 -5.32 3.87 10.59
CA LYS A 37 -5.51 2.60 9.85
C LYS A 37 -5.07 2.73 8.39
N GLN A 38 -5.52 3.77 7.68
CA GLN A 38 -5.11 4.03 6.30
C GLN A 38 -3.60 4.23 6.15
N LYS A 39 -2.93 4.89 7.10
CA LYS A 39 -1.46 5.03 7.09
C LYS A 39 -0.76 3.67 7.23
N ILE A 40 -1.23 2.82 8.14
CA ILE A 40 -0.67 1.49 8.36
C ILE A 40 -0.87 0.62 7.12
N GLU A 41 -2.07 0.61 6.54
CA GLU A 41 -2.36 -0.15 5.31
C GLU A 41 -1.53 0.31 4.11
N LYS A 42 -1.35 1.63 3.93
CA LYS A 42 -0.48 2.17 2.88
C LYS A 42 0.97 1.70 3.06
N LYS A 43 1.49 1.74 4.30
CA LYS A 43 2.83 1.22 4.61
C LYS A 43 2.93 -0.28 4.34
N ALA A 44 1.92 -1.06 4.74
CA ALA A 44 1.90 -2.51 4.52
C ALA A 44 1.88 -2.87 3.01
N LYS A 45 1.07 -2.15 2.21
CA LYS A 45 1.05 -2.31 0.75
C LYS A 45 2.40 -1.96 0.12
N LEU A 46 3.02 -0.86 0.55
CA LEU A 46 4.34 -0.44 0.06
C LEU A 46 5.41 -1.49 0.39
N ASN A 47 5.45 -1.95 1.64
CA ASN A 47 6.40 -2.98 2.09
C ASN A 47 6.24 -4.26 1.27
N LYS A 48 5.01 -4.72 1.02
CA LYS A 48 4.76 -5.91 0.18
C LYS A 48 5.32 -5.75 -1.23
N SER A 49 5.17 -4.59 -1.84
CA SER A 49 5.74 -4.31 -3.17
C SER A 49 7.27 -4.28 -3.14
N ILE A 50 7.86 -3.65 -2.12
CA ILE A 50 9.32 -3.60 -1.95
C ILE A 50 9.89 -5.01 -1.74
N THR A 51 9.26 -5.83 -0.90
CA THR A 51 9.72 -7.21 -0.65
C THR A 51 9.76 -8.04 -1.94
N LYS A 52 8.78 -7.90 -2.83
CA LYS A 52 8.78 -8.56 -4.14
C LYS A 52 9.95 -8.09 -5.01
N LEU A 53 10.19 -6.79 -5.05
CA LEU A 53 11.29 -6.21 -5.84
C LEU A 53 12.66 -6.67 -5.32
N VAL A 54 12.86 -6.63 -4.00
CA VAL A 54 14.10 -7.09 -3.35
C VAL A 54 14.33 -8.57 -3.60
N GLY A 55 13.29 -9.41 -3.50
CA GLY A 55 13.40 -10.84 -3.81
C GLY A 55 13.85 -11.09 -5.26
N LEU A 56 13.33 -10.30 -6.21
CA LEU A 56 13.69 -10.42 -7.62
C LEU A 56 15.15 -9.98 -7.88
N LEU A 57 15.59 -8.89 -7.24
CA LEU A 57 16.98 -8.43 -7.32
C LEU A 57 17.95 -9.46 -6.71
N MET A 58 17.65 -10.02 -5.53
CA MET A 58 18.49 -11.03 -4.89
C MET A 58 18.64 -12.29 -5.75
N GLY A 59 17.56 -12.74 -6.39
CA GLY A 59 17.62 -13.86 -7.34
C GLY A 59 18.53 -13.57 -8.54
N LEU A 60 18.46 -12.36 -9.09
CA LEU A 60 19.28 -11.94 -10.22
C LEU A 60 20.78 -11.86 -9.84
N PHE A 61 21.09 -11.33 -8.66
CA PHE A 61 22.46 -11.29 -8.13
C PHE A 61 23.04 -12.69 -7.91
N LEU A 62 22.25 -13.63 -7.40
CA LEU A 62 22.70 -15.02 -7.23
C LEU A 62 23.06 -15.68 -8.57
N LEU A 63 22.23 -15.48 -9.60
CA LEU A 63 22.51 -16.01 -10.94
C LEU A 63 23.80 -15.44 -11.52
N ILE A 64 24.00 -14.12 -11.43
CA ILE A 64 25.22 -13.46 -11.90
C ILE A 64 26.44 -13.99 -11.12
N GLY A 65 26.34 -14.12 -9.79
CA GLY A 65 27.41 -14.65 -8.95
C GLY A 65 27.86 -16.05 -9.37
N ILE A 66 26.91 -16.95 -9.66
CA ILE A 66 27.22 -18.31 -10.13
C ILE A 66 27.96 -18.26 -11.47
N VAL A 67 27.51 -17.45 -12.43
CA VAL A 67 28.15 -17.31 -13.74
C VAL A 67 29.59 -16.81 -13.60
N VAL A 68 29.82 -15.82 -12.73
CA VAL A 68 31.18 -15.28 -12.48
C VAL A 68 32.08 -16.33 -11.84
N ILE A 69 31.61 -17.08 -10.84
CA ILE A 69 32.39 -18.14 -10.19
C ILE A 69 32.77 -19.23 -11.21
N VAL A 70 31.81 -19.70 -12.01
CA VAL A 70 32.07 -20.72 -13.05
C VAL A 70 33.08 -20.22 -14.07
N TYR A 71 32.97 -18.95 -14.49
CA TYR A 71 33.93 -18.33 -15.40
C TYR A 71 35.35 -18.27 -14.82
N LEU A 72 35.49 -17.92 -13.53
CA LEU A 72 36.78 -17.89 -12.85
C LEU A 72 37.41 -19.28 -12.67
N ILE A 73 36.61 -20.33 -12.44
CA ILE A 73 37.11 -21.71 -12.31
C ILE A 73 37.52 -22.29 -13.67
N ARG A 74 36.86 -21.89 -14.76
CA ARG A 74 37.14 -22.36 -16.13
C ARG A 74 38.38 -21.70 -16.76
N LYS A 75 38.88 -20.61 -16.19
CA LYS A 75 40.05 -19.86 -16.66
C LYS A 75 41.29 -20.28 -15.89
#